data_AF-A0A7C1UIY6-F1
#
_entry.id   AF-A0A7C1UIY6-F1
#
_cell.length_a   1.000
_cell.length_b   1.000
_cell.length_c   1.000
_cell.angle_alpha   90.00
_cell.angle_beta   90.00
_cell.angle_gamma   90.00
#
_symmetry.space_group_name_H-M   'P 1'
#
loop_
_entity.id
_entity.type
_entity.pdbx_description
1 polymer ?
#
loop_
_entity_poly.entity_id
_entity_poly.type
_entity_poly.pdbx_seq_one_letter_code
_entity_poly.pdbx_strand_id
1 'polypeptide(L)' 'MQEAVMSNEGEGGSLDFLEPFSELEDPRQRAKVLYPLDEVLFLTLCAVLSGAEGWVAVGLFGQKKLEFL' A
#
# COMPACT_ATOMS: atom_id res chain seq x y z
N MET A 1 -8.65 -41.74 14.50
CA MET A 1 -8.10 -40.52 15.12
C MET A 1 -7.29 -39.85 14.04
N GLN A 2 -7.76 -38.67 13.60
CA GLN A 2 -7.51 -38.05 12.30
C GLN A 2 -6.06 -37.59 12.07
N GLU A 3 -5.58 -37.88 10.85
CA GLU A 3 -4.89 -37.01 9.88
C GLU A 3 -3.92 -35.96 10.45
N ALA A 4 -2.62 -36.29 10.42
CA ALA A 4 -1.55 -35.29 10.39
C ALA A 4 -1.16 -35.07 8.91
N VAL A 5 -1.72 -34.01 8.31
CA VAL A 5 -1.34 -33.49 6.99
C VAL A 5 -0.90 -32.05 7.20
N MET A 6 0.38 -31.80 6.86
CA MET A 6 0.94 -30.62 6.18
C MET A 6 0.64 -29.24 6.81
N SER A 7 1.66 -28.44 7.10
CA SER A 7 2.32 -27.69 6.02
C SER A 7 3.74 -27.28 6.38
N ASN A 8 4.61 -27.42 5.40
CA ASN A 8 5.91 -26.79 5.31
C ASN A 8 5.72 -25.27 5.33
N GLU A 9 6.03 -24.62 6.45
CA GLU A 9 6.21 -23.16 6.50
C GLU A 9 7.53 -22.89 5.76
N GLY A 10 7.44 -22.70 4.44
CA GLY A 10 8.52 -22.03 3.75
C GLY A 10 8.71 -20.67 4.41
N GLU A 11 9.87 -20.46 5.05
CA GLU A 11 10.31 -19.13 5.47
C GLU A 11 10.50 -18.28 4.21
N GLY A 12 9.40 -17.68 3.80
CA GLY A 12 9.20 -16.96 2.55
C GLY A 12 7.79 -16.40 2.60
N GLY A 13 7.47 -15.71 3.70
CA GLY A 13 6.19 -15.03 3.85
C GLY A 13 5.96 -14.12 2.66
N SER A 14 4.85 -14.33 1.95
CA SER A 14 4.38 -13.39 0.95
C SER A 14 4.22 -12.04 1.63
N LEU A 15 5.04 -11.05 1.25
CA LEU A 15 4.93 -9.70 1.78
C LEU A 15 3.70 -9.04 1.14
N ASP A 16 2.58 -9.04 1.86
CA ASP A 16 1.43 -8.22 1.47
C ASP A 16 1.61 -6.81 2.02
N PHE A 17 1.80 -5.84 1.12
CA PHE A 17 1.94 -4.43 1.49
C PHE A 17 0.71 -3.88 2.23
N LEU A 18 -0.48 -4.42 1.95
CA LEU A 18 -1.74 -3.91 2.49
C LEU A 18 -2.12 -4.55 3.82
N GLU A 19 -1.49 -5.65 4.23
CA GLU A 19 -1.77 -6.33 5.50
C GLU A 19 -1.73 -5.38 6.72
N PRO A 20 -0.72 -4.50 6.88
CA PRO A 20 -0.67 -3.55 8.00
C PRO A 20 -1.80 -2.50 7.98
N PHE A 21 -2.48 -2.33 6.85
CA PHE A 21 -3.56 -1.36 6.65
C PHE A 21 -4.95 -2.01 6.61
N SER A 22 -5.05 -3.33 6.83
CA SER A 22 -6.30 -4.09 6.70
C SER A 22 -7.44 -3.59 7.60
N GLU A 23 -7.13 -3.01 8.76
CA GLU A 23 -8.11 -2.42 9.69
C GLU A 23 -8.35 -0.92 9.45
N LEU A 24 -7.65 -0.29 8.51
CA LEU A 24 -7.76 1.14 8.24
C LEU A 24 -8.99 1.44 7.38
N GLU A 25 -10.02 2.01 8.01
CA GLU A 25 -11.15 2.58 7.26
C GLU A 25 -10.71 3.87 6.54
N ASP A 26 -11.08 4.01 5.26
CA ASP A 26 -10.75 5.20 4.47
C ASP A 26 -11.47 6.44 5.03
N PRO A 27 -10.74 7.39 5.65
CA PRO A 27 -11.36 8.56 6.31
C PRO A 27 -11.76 9.64 5.29
N ARG A 28 -11.46 9.46 4.00
CA ARG A 28 -11.68 10.48 2.97
C ARG A 28 -13.17 10.55 2.62
N GLN A 29 -13.65 11.76 2.34
CA GLN A 29 -15.00 11.97 1.85
C GLN A 29 -15.16 11.32 0.47
N ARG A 30 -16.02 10.30 0.33
CA ARG A 30 -16.22 9.52 -0.90
C ARG A 30 -16.36 10.36 -2.18
N ALA A 31 -17.08 11.48 -2.12
CA ALA A 31 -17.28 12.37 -3.27
C ALA A 31 -16.00 13.09 -3.77
N LYS A 32 -14.90 13.03 -3.00
CA LYS A 32 -13.61 13.65 -3.30
C LYS A 32 -12.50 12.61 -3.56
N VAL A 33 -12.85 11.33 -3.57
CA VAL A 33 -11.89 10.25 -3.84
C VAL A 33 -11.70 10.13 -5.34
N LEU A 34 -10.50 10.50 -5.81
CA LEU A 34 -10.08 10.33 -7.20
C LEU A 34 -9.33 9.01 -7.42
N TYR A 35 -8.62 8.54 -6.39
CA TYR A 35 -7.78 7.33 -6.42
C TYR A 35 -8.05 6.46 -5.19
N PRO A 36 -8.05 5.11 -5.33
CA PRO A 36 -8.13 4.18 -4.22
C PRO A 36 -7.12 4.47 -3.11
N LEU A 37 -7.45 4.10 -1.87
CA LEU A 37 -6.55 4.35 -0.73
C LEU A 37 -5.24 3.59 -0.89
N ASP A 38 -5.34 2.34 -1.35
CA ASP A 38 -4.22 1.41 -1.55
C ASP A 38 -3.15 2.01 -2.48
N GLU A 39 -3.56 2.61 -3.61
CA GLU A 39 -2.66 3.31 -4.53
C GLU A 39 -2.01 4.54 -3.89
N VAL A 40 -2.77 5.31 -3.11
CA VAL A 40 -2.24 6.49 -2.41
C VAL A 40 -1.23 6.10 -1.33
N LEU A 41 -1.46 4.99 -0.61
CA LEU A 41 -0.52 4.45 0.37
C LEU A 41 0.76 3.97 -0.32
N PHE A 42 0.63 3.20 -1.40
CA PHE A 42 1.77 2.71 -2.17
C PHE A 42 2.59 3.87 -2.75
N LEU A 43 1.92 4.84 -3.35
CA LEU A 43 2.55 6.05 -3.87
C LEU A 43 3.32 6.81 -2.79
N THR A 44 2.71 6.98 -1.62
CA THR A 44 3.31 7.73 -0.50
C THR A 44 4.57 7.03 -0.02
N LEU A 45 4.56 5.71 0.08
CA LEU A 45 5.75 4.93 0.40
C LEU A 45 6.85 5.15 -0.65
N CYS A 46 6.55 4.98 -1.94
CA CYS A 46 7.52 5.18 -3.01
C CYS A 46 8.09 6.61 -3.03
N ALA A 47 7.24 7.61 -2.79
CA ALA A 47 7.65 9.01 -2.74
C ALA A 47 8.61 9.27 -1.57
N VAL A 48 8.29 8.80 -0.36
CA VAL A 48 9.14 8.96 0.83
C VAL A 48 10.48 8.23 0.65
N LEU A 49 10.46 7.00 0.11
CA LEU A 49 11.70 6.27 -0.21
C LEU A 49 12.56 6.99 -1.26
N SER A 50 11.92 7.77 -2.14
CA SER A 50 12.60 8.61 -3.13
C SER A 50 13.04 9.98 -2.58
N GLY A 51 12.87 10.22 -1.27
CA GLY A 51 13.28 11.46 -0.60
C GLY A 51 12.25 12.58 -0.68
N ALA A 52 10.97 12.30 -0.95
CA ALA A 52 9.93 13.31 -0.90
C ALA A 52 9.63 13.73 0.56
N GLU A 53 9.84 15.01 0.87
CA GLU A 53 9.53 15.58 2.19
C GLU A 53 8.17 16.28 2.17
N GLY A 54 7.22 15.73 2.93
CA GLY A 54 5.88 16.28 3.10
C GLY A 54 4.93 16.06 1.91
N TRP A 55 3.66 16.41 2.11
CA TRP A 55 2.57 16.07 1.19
C TRP A 55 2.63 16.76 -0.17
N VAL A 56 3.21 17.96 -0.24
CA VAL A 56 3.39 18.67 -1.52
C VAL A 56 4.37 17.91 -2.41
N ALA A 57 5.50 17.45 -1.85
CA ALA A 57 6.49 16.67 -2.59
C ALA A 57 5.93 15.32 -3.02
N VAL A 58 5.14 14.65 -2.16
CA VAL A 58 4.44 13.40 -2.51
C VAL A 58 3.46 13.61 -3.67
N GLY A 59 2.66 14.68 -3.64
CA GLY A 59 1.75 15.02 -4.73
C GLY A 59 2.48 15.30 -6.05
N LEU A 60 3.60 16.02 -6.00
CA LEU A 60 4.46 16.27 -7.17
C LEU A 60 5.10 14.97 -7.70
N PHE A 61 5.51 14.07 -6.81
CA PHE A 61 6.04 12.76 -7.19
C PHE A 61 4.97 11.93 -7.92
N GLY A 62 3.75 11.88 -7.39
CA GLY A 62 2.62 11.19 -8.03
C GLY A 62 2.29 11.73 -9.42
N GLN A 63 2.25 13.06 -9.57
CA GLN A 63 2.03 13.66 -10.89
C GLN A 63 3.12 13.29 -11.91
N LYS A 64 4.38 13.24 -11.47
CA LYS A 64 5.51 12.86 -12.33
C LYS A 64 5.56 11.35 -12.65
N LYS A 65 4.88 10.53 -11.87
CA LYS A 65 4.87 9.06 -11.99
C LYS A 65 3.48 8.50 -12.31
N LEU A 66 2.59 9.34 -12.82
CA LEU A 66 1.20 8.96 -13.09
C LEU A 66 1.08 7.83 -14.12
N GLU A 67 2.02 7.69 -15.06
CA GLU A 67 2.03 6.58 -16.01
C GLU A 67 2.46 5.23 -15.39
N PHE A 68 3.12 5.28 -14.23
CA PHE A 68 3.59 4.11 -13.49
C PHE A 68 2.58 3.63 -12.44
N LEU A 69 1.61 4.49 -12.08
CA LEU A 69 0.55 4.25 -11.11
C LEU A 69 -0.73 3.85 -11.85
#